data_AF-A0A094YL10-F1
#
_entry.id   AF-A0A094YL10-F1
#
_cell.length_a   1.000
_cell.length_b   1.000
_cell.length_c   1.000
_cell.angle_alpha   90.00
_cell.angle_beta   90.00
_cell.angle_gamma   90.00
#
_symmetry.space_group_name_H-M   'P 1'
#
loop_
_entity.id
_entity.type
_entity.pdbx_description
1 polymer ?
#
loop_
_entity_poly.entity_id
_entity_poly.type
_entity_poly.pdbx_seq_one_letter_code
_entity_poly.pdbx_strand_id
1 'polypeptide(L)'
;MFDSHGPDVRVRGTAQQLFEKYLQHGRDATGAGDRVAAEAYFQHAEHYFRIMNAMAQAAQQSQQERAERQASRQRNTSSGSEDGGDVSRGEEGDAPVRGEEPQPDIQPQPELSEG
;
A
#
# COMPACT_ATOMS: atom_id res chain seq x y z
N MET A 1 2.60 -10.66 2.37
CA MET A 1 3.62 -10.79 3.43
C MET A 1 4.68 -9.73 3.16
N PHE A 2 5.09 -8.95 4.16
CA PHE A 2 6.05 -7.86 3.99
C PHE A 2 7.46 -8.33 4.36
N ASP A 3 8.45 -7.78 3.70
CA ASP A 3 9.88 -8.02 3.96
C ASP A 3 10.50 -6.70 4.44
N SER A 4 10.94 -6.66 5.69
CA SER A 4 11.58 -5.49 6.27
C SER A 4 13.08 -5.58 6.21
N HIS A 5 13.71 -4.53 5.68
CA HIS A 5 15.16 -4.41 5.56
C HIS A 5 15.67 -3.56 6.72
N GLY A 6 15.54 -4.11 7.94
CA GLY A 6 16.13 -3.50 9.12
C GLY A 6 17.66 -3.60 9.10
N PRO A 7 18.34 -2.77 9.92
CA PRO A 7 19.80 -2.68 9.95
C PRO A 7 20.52 -3.99 10.32
N ASP A 8 19.82 -4.96 10.91
CA ASP A 8 20.44 -6.18 11.47
C ASP A 8 19.93 -7.49 10.83
N VAL A 9 18.64 -7.58 10.46
CA VAL A 9 18.04 -8.83 9.94
C VAL A 9 16.85 -8.53 9.02
N ARG A 10 16.73 -9.26 7.90
CA ARG A 10 15.50 -9.29 7.09
C ARG A 10 14.37 -9.91 7.89
N VAL A 11 13.37 -9.11 8.25
CA VAL A 11 12.22 -9.58 9.03
C VAL A 11 11.04 -9.76 8.11
N ARG A 12 10.48 -10.98 8.06
CA ARG A 12 9.25 -11.26 7.32
C ARG A 12 8.07 -11.39 8.26
N GLY A 13 6.97 -10.71 7.95
CA GLY A 13 5.78 -10.72 8.79
C GLY A 13 4.60 -9.94 8.21
N THR A 14 3.52 -9.84 8.99
CA THR A 14 2.45 -8.88 8.74
C THR A 14 2.92 -7.47 9.14
N ALA A 15 2.28 -6.42 8.60
CA ALA A 15 2.62 -5.04 8.94
C ALA A 15 2.51 -4.77 10.46
N GLN A 16 1.54 -5.39 11.13
CA GLN A 16 1.38 -5.31 12.58
C GLN A 16 2.55 -5.93 13.34
N GLN A 17 2.96 -7.14 12.96
CA GLN A 17 4.10 -7.81 13.61
C GLN A 17 5.39 -7.01 13.45
N LEU A 18 5.61 -6.44 12.27
CA LEU A 18 6.78 -5.59 12.00
C LEU A 18 6.71 -4.30 12.83
N PHE A 19 5.55 -3.65 12.88
CA PHE A 19 5.34 -2.48 13.73
C PHE A 19 5.68 -2.75 15.21
N GLU A 20 5.10 -3.80 15.80
CA GLU A 20 5.34 -4.17 17.20
C GLU A 20 6.82 -4.47 17.46
N LYS A 21 7.47 -5.20 16.54
CA LYS A 21 8.90 -5.51 16.65
C LYS A 21 9.77 -4.25 16.64
N TYR A 22 9.55 -3.35 15.69
CA TYR A 22 10.35 -2.11 15.59
C TYR A 22 10.07 -1.15 16.75
N LEU A 23 8.85 -1.12 17.27
CA LEU A 23 8.51 -0.35 18.46
C LEU A 23 9.30 -0.85 19.69
N GLN A 24 9.41 -2.17 19.85
CA GLN A 24 10.19 -2.76 20.93
C GLN A 24 11.69 -2.43 20.79
N HIS A 25 12.27 -2.64 19.61
CA HIS A 25 13.68 -2.32 19.35
C HIS A 25 14.00 -0.82 19.56
N GLY A 26 13.09 0.08 19.17
CA GLY A 26 13.26 1.52 19.42
C GLY A 26 13.27 1.87 20.91
N ARG A 27 12.44 1.21 21.73
CA ARG A 27 12.44 1.37 23.20
C ARG A 27 13.71 0.84 23.83
N ASP A 28 14.17 -0.33 23.41
CA ASP A 28 15.40 -0.94 23.91
C ASP A 28 16.62 -0.06 23.58
N ALA A 29 16.71 0.45 22.35
CA ALA A 29 17.77 1.39 21.93
C ALA A 29 17.72 2.72 22.70
N THR A 30 16.51 3.24 22.96
CA THR A 30 16.33 4.44 23.80
C THR A 30 16.85 4.21 25.21
N GLY A 31 16.54 3.06 25.83
CA GLY A 31 17.02 2.69 27.16
C GLY A 31 18.53 2.45 27.22
N ALA A 32 19.13 1.98 26.13
CA ALA A 32 20.58 1.85 25.97
C ALA A 32 21.31 3.19 25.71
N GLY A 33 20.56 4.26 25.42
CA GLY A 33 21.12 5.58 25.10
C GLY A 33 21.58 5.74 23.64
N ASP A 34 21.32 4.76 22.78
CA ASP A 34 21.64 4.82 21.36
C ASP A 34 20.52 5.52 20.58
N ARG A 35 20.65 6.85 20.47
CA ARG A 35 19.63 7.69 19.82
C ARG A 35 19.54 7.45 18.31
N VAL A 36 20.65 7.14 17.65
CA VAL A 36 20.69 6.93 16.19
C VAL A 36 19.94 5.65 15.85
N ALA A 37 20.23 4.56 16.58
CA ALA A 37 19.49 3.30 16.41
C ALA A 37 18.01 3.46 16.77
N ALA A 38 17.69 4.17 17.86
CA ALA A 38 16.30 4.41 18.25
C ALA A 38 15.52 5.13 17.14
N GLU A 39 16.06 6.20 16.57
CA GLU A 39 15.43 6.93 15.47
C GLU A 39 15.22 6.03 14.24
N ALA A 40 16.24 5.27 13.85
CA ALA A 40 16.13 4.31 12.75
C ALA A 40 14.99 3.30 12.97
N TYR A 41 14.88 2.73 14.19
CA TYR A 41 13.79 1.80 14.50
C TYR A 41 12.41 2.48 14.52
N PHE A 42 12.31 3.70 15.03
CA PHE A 42 11.03 4.42 15.04
C PHE A 42 10.57 4.82 13.65
N GLN A 43 11.48 5.15 12.73
CA GLN A 43 11.13 5.37 11.31
C GLN A 43 10.53 4.10 10.68
N HIS A 44 11.10 2.93 10.98
CA HIS A 44 10.55 1.65 10.51
C HIS A 44 9.16 1.38 11.11
N ALA A 45 8.98 1.62 12.41
CA ALA A 45 7.67 1.48 13.05
C ALA A 45 6.64 2.42 12.40
N GLU A 46 7.00 3.68 12.18
CA GLU A 46 6.13 4.68 11.54
C GLU A 46 5.76 4.27 10.10
N HIS A 47 6.71 3.73 9.34
CA HIS A 47 6.44 3.18 8.01
C HIS A 47 5.38 2.06 8.04
N TYR A 48 5.52 1.07 8.92
CA TYR A 48 4.53 -0.01 9.02
C TYR A 48 3.19 0.46 9.56
N PHE A 49 3.16 1.46 10.43
CA PHE A 49 1.93 2.10 10.88
C PHE A 49 1.18 2.76 9.73
N ARG A 50 1.88 3.50 8.85
CA ARG A 50 1.27 4.07 7.63
C ARG A 50 0.67 3.00 6.72
N ILE A 51 1.38 1.89 6.51
CA ILE A 51 0.87 0.76 5.72
C ILE A 51 -0.42 0.20 6.33
N MET A 52 -0.46 -0.03 7.65
CA MET A 52 -1.66 -0.53 8.32
C MET A 52 -2.86 0.41 8.13
N ASN A 53 -2.64 1.72 8.26
CA ASN A 53 -3.71 2.70 8.07
C ASN A 53 -4.19 2.75 6.62
N ALA A 54 -3.28 2.68 5.64
CA ALA A 54 -3.64 2.63 4.23
C ALA A 54 -4.45 1.37 3.90
N MET A 55 -4.09 0.23 4.46
CA MET A 55 -4.85 -1.03 4.31
C MET A 55 -6.25 -0.92 4.92
N ALA A 56 -6.38 -0.32 6.11
CA ALA A 56 -7.66 -0.11 6.76
C ALA A 56 -8.57 0.81 5.92
N GLN A 57 -8.04 1.91 5.39
CA GLN A 57 -8.78 2.83 4.53
C GLN A 57 -9.23 2.15 3.23
N ALA A 58 -8.35 1.41 2.57
CA ALA A 58 -8.70 0.66 1.35
C ALA A 58 -9.79 -0.38 1.61
N ALA A 59 -9.75 -1.07 2.75
CA ALA A 59 -10.80 -2.01 3.14
C ALA A 59 -12.16 -1.30 3.30
N GLN A 60 -12.19 -0.15 3.97
CA GLN A 60 -13.42 0.65 4.14
C GLN A 60 -13.98 1.11 2.79
N GLN A 61 -13.14 1.67 1.92
CA GLN A 61 -13.55 2.11 0.58
C GLN A 61 -14.13 0.96 -0.24
N SER A 62 -13.49 -0.21 -0.22
CA SER A 62 -13.96 -1.39 -0.94
C SER A 62 -15.33 -1.89 -0.45
N GLN A 63 -15.62 -1.74 0.85
CA GLN A 63 -16.89 -2.10 1.43
C GLN A 63 -18.00 -1.14 1.00
N GLN A 64 -17.68 0.15 0.93
CA GLN A 64 -18.60 1.21 0.50
C GLN A 64 -18.98 1.05 -0.97
N GLU A 65 -18.00 0.84 -1.85
CA GLU A 65 -18.22 0.60 -3.27
C GLU A 65 -19.09 -0.65 -3.52
N ARG A 66 -18.87 -1.73 -2.74
CA ARG A 66 -19.70 -2.94 -2.83
C ARG A 66 -21.15 -2.67 -2.42
N ALA A 67 -21.37 -1.89 -1.36
CA ALA A 67 -22.70 -1.52 -0.90
C ALA A 67 -23.43 -0.64 -1.93
N GLU A 68 -22.74 0.33 -2.53
CA GLU A 68 -23.29 1.18 -3.58
C GLU A 68 -23.67 0.38 -4.83
N ARG A 69 -22.80 -0.53 -5.29
CA ARG A 69 -23.10 -1.42 -6.42
C ARG A 69 -24.31 -2.31 -6.17
N GLN A 70 -24.48 -2.80 -4.94
CA GLN A 70 -25.65 -3.60 -4.56
C GLN A 70 -26.92 -2.74 -4.54
N ALA A 71 -26.87 -1.52 -3.99
CA ALA A 71 -27.99 -0.60 -3.97
C ALA A 71 -28.42 -0.14 -5.38
N SER A 72 -27.47 0.07 -6.29
CA SER A 72 -27.75 0.41 -7.69
C SER A 72 -28.35 -0.76 -8.46
N ARG A 73 -27.86 -1.99 -8.23
CA ARG A 73 -28.46 -3.20 -8.81
C ARG A 73 -29.92 -3.36 -8.34
N GLN A 74 -30.18 -3.25 -7.04
CA GLN A 74 -31.54 -3.36 -6.49
C GLN A 74 -32.51 -2.33 -7.12
N ARG A 75 -32.06 -1.08 -7.30
CA ARG A 75 -32.86 -0.04 -7.98
C ARG A 75 -33.16 -0.39 -9.44
N ASN A 76 -32.18 -0.88 -10.18
CA ASN A 76 -32.34 -1.20 -11.59
C ASN A 76 -33.25 -2.42 -11.84
N THR A 77 -33.24 -3.44 -10.97
CA THR A 77 -34.22 -4.54 -11.05
C THR A 77 -35.64 -4.11 -10.70
N SER A 78 -35.80 -3.02 -9.94
CA SER A 78 -37.12 -2.50 -9.57
C SER A 78 -37.74 -1.65 -10.69
N SER A 79 -36.92 -1.07 -11.57
CA SER A 79 -37.34 -0.16 -12.64
C SER A 79 -37.29 -0.77 -14.05
N GLY A 80 -36.79 -2.00 -14.22
CA GLY A 80 -36.51 -2.62 -15.52
C GLY A 80 -37.53 -3.63 -16.04
N SER A 81 -38.81 -3.52 -15.67
CA SER A 81 -39.87 -4.41 -16.20
C SER A 81 -40.77 -3.73 -17.24
N GLU A 82 -40.29 -2.73 -17.98
CA GLU A 82 -41.01 -2.19 -19.13
C GLU A 82 -40.01 -1.77 -20.22
N ASP A 83 -40.34 -2.15 -21.45
CA ASP A 83 -39.75 -1.70 -22.72
C ASP A 83 -38.58 -2.53 -23.30
N GLY A 84 -38.91 -3.25 -24.38
CA GLY A 84 -37.97 -3.96 -25.24
C GLY A 84 -37.71 -3.18 -26.53
N GLY A 85 -36.56 -3.44 -27.16
CA GLY A 85 -36.30 -2.93 -28.51
C GLY A 85 -34.81 -2.91 -28.88
N ASP A 86 -34.37 -3.97 -29.55
CA ASP A 86 -33.66 -3.97 -30.83
C ASP A 86 -32.38 -3.13 -31.12
N VAL A 87 -31.50 -3.80 -31.88
CA VAL A 87 -30.34 -3.42 -32.73
C VAL A 87 -28.99 -2.92 -32.19
N SER A 88 -27.99 -3.77 -32.50
CA SER A 88 -26.75 -3.53 -33.27
C SER A 88 -25.54 -2.79 -32.68
N ARG A 89 -24.46 -3.58 -32.59
CA ARG A 89 -23.20 -3.45 -33.34
C ARG A 89 -22.33 -2.21 -33.09
N GLY A 90 -21.23 -2.43 -32.40
CA GLY A 90 -20.05 -1.57 -32.34
C GLY A 90 -18.86 -2.35 -31.83
N GLU A 91 -18.08 -2.87 -32.77
CA GLU A 91 -16.79 -3.55 -32.61
C GLU A 91 -15.69 -2.54 -32.19
N GLU A 92 -14.68 -3.05 -31.46
CA GLU A 92 -13.26 -2.64 -31.47
C GLU A 92 -12.70 -1.55 -30.51
N GLY A 93 -11.66 -1.98 -29.77
CA GLY A 93 -10.51 -1.20 -29.25
C GLY A 93 -10.81 -0.36 -28.00
N ASP A 94 -9.98 -0.30 -26.95
CA ASP A 94 -8.53 -0.42 -26.87
C ASP A 94 -8.15 -0.69 -25.40
N ALA A 95 -7.15 -1.52 -25.18
CA ALA A 95 -6.66 -1.92 -23.86
C ALA A 95 -5.83 -0.79 -23.22
N PRO A 96 -5.89 -0.55 -21.89
CA PRO A 96 -5.00 0.40 -21.25
C PRO A 96 -3.57 -0.15 -21.26
N VAL A 97 -2.70 0.49 -22.04
CA VAL A 97 -1.25 0.29 -22.02
C VAL A 97 -0.72 0.57 -20.62
N ARG A 98 -0.22 -0.50 -20.01
CA ARG A 98 0.75 -0.51 -18.92
C ARG A 98 2.04 0.16 -19.40
N GLY A 99 2.35 1.34 -18.87
CA GLY A 99 3.70 1.91 -18.82
C GLY A 99 3.89 2.47 -17.42
N GLU A 100 4.55 1.76 -16.51
CA GLU A 100 5.96 2.02 -16.20
C GLU A 100 6.22 3.52 -15.99
N GLU A 101 5.86 4.01 -14.80
CA GLU A 101 6.51 5.20 -14.24
C GLU A 101 8.00 4.85 -14.04
N PRO A 102 8.93 5.56 -14.69
CA PRO A 102 10.35 5.36 -14.46
C PRO A 102 10.68 5.83 -13.04
N GLN A 103 11.19 4.91 -12.23
CA GLN A 103 11.80 5.28 -10.95
C GLN A 103 12.93 6.27 -11.22
N PRO A 104 13.07 7.36 -10.46
CA PRO A 104 14.21 8.25 -10.62
C PRO A 104 15.48 7.46 -10.28
N ASP A 105 16.37 7.32 -11.28
CA ASP A 105 17.73 6.84 -11.13
C ASP A 105 18.44 7.64 -10.02
N ILE A 106 18.52 7.05 -8.82
CA ILE A 106 19.46 7.48 -7.80
C ILE A 106 20.83 7.08 -8.31
N GLN A 107 21.44 7.96 -9.10
CA GLN A 107 22.83 7.85 -9.52
C GLN A 107 23.71 7.70 -8.27
N PRO A 108 24.57 6.67 -8.17
CA PRO A 108 25.54 6.60 -7.11
C PRO A 108 26.54 7.74 -7.30
N GLN A 109 26.65 8.63 -6.32
CA GLN A 109 27.67 9.67 -6.32
C GLN A 109 29.07 9.04 -6.33
N PRO A 110 30.03 9.57 -7.10
CA PRO A 110 31.37 9.02 -7.16
C PRO A 110 32.09 9.19 -5.83
N GLU A 111 32.72 8.12 -5.34
CA GLU A 111 33.63 8.16 -4.20
C GLU A 111 34.76 9.15 -4.48
N LEU A 112 34.92 10.10 -3.57
CA LEU A 112 36.10 10.97 -3.50
C LEU A 112 37.32 10.09 -3.19
N SER A 113 38.12 9.83 -4.21
CA SER A 113 39.48 9.31 -4.08
C SER A 113 40.35 10.43 -3.52
N GLU A 114 40.65 10.41 -2.22
CA GLU A 114 41.79 11.15 -1.67
C GLU A 114 43.08 10.38 -1.99
N GLY A 115 44.06 11.09 -2.52
CA GLY A 115 45.41 10.61 -2.82
C GLY A 115 46.42 11.00 -1.75
#